data_AF-A0A2G9RW44-F1
#
_entry.id   AF-A0A2G9RW44-F1
#
_cell.length_a   1.000
_cell.length_b   1.000
_cell.length_c   1.000
_cell.angle_alpha   90.00
_cell.angle_beta   90.00
_cell.angle_gamma   90.00
#
_symmetry.space_group_name_H-M   'P 1'
#
loop_
_entity.id
_entity.type
_entity.pdbx_description
1 polymer ?
#
loop_
_entity_poly.entity_id
_entity_poly.type
_entity_poly.pdbx_seq_one_letter_code
_entity_poly.pdbx_strand_id
1 'polypeptide(L)'
;KKCIYLIFTTLQPAETAANRICKVLAVNQENEHLMEDYEKLASSLLEWIRRTIPWLEDRQPEKTMQDMQQKLEDFRDYRRVHKPPKVQEKCQLEINFNTLQTKLRLSNRPAFMPSEGKMVSDINNGWQHLEQAEKGYEEWLLNEIRRLERLDHLAEKFRQKAAIHESWTEGKETLLKQKDFETATLADIKALIRKHEAFESDLAAHQDRVEQIAAIAQELKGEEKFVYSPDPPPQEPRCSSRSDILTSRAGLWRI
;
A
#
# COMPACT_ATOMS: atom_id res chain seq x y z
N LYS A 1 86.09 -19.59 -19.23
CA LYS A 1 84.94 -20.41 -19.68
C LYS A 1 84.06 -20.93 -18.53
N LYS A 2 84.59 -21.35 -17.36
CA LYS A 2 83.79 -21.77 -16.19
C LYS A 2 82.98 -20.66 -15.51
N CYS A 3 83.48 -19.42 -15.44
CA CYS A 3 82.78 -18.33 -14.72
C CYS A 3 81.49 -17.85 -15.43
N ILE A 4 81.46 -17.83 -16.77
CA ILE A 4 80.25 -17.47 -17.53
C ILE A 4 79.15 -18.54 -17.35
N TYR A 5 79.55 -19.81 -17.33
CA TYR A 5 78.64 -20.93 -17.09
C TYR A 5 78.08 -20.89 -15.66
N LEU A 6 78.91 -20.57 -14.67
CA LEU A 6 78.47 -20.43 -13.27
C LEU A 6 77.44 -19.30 -13.11
N ILE A 7 77.73 -18.12 -13.68
CA ILE A 7 76.84 -16.97 -13.69
C ILE A 7 75.50 -17.34 -14.35
N PHE A 8 75.52 -18.00 -15.51
CA PHE A 8 74.32 -18.47 -16.20
C PHE A 8 73.52 -19.50 -15.38
N THR A 9 74.19 -20.48 -14.75
CA THR A 9 73.54 -21.46 -13.86
C THR A 9 72.98 -20.86 -12.57
N THR A 10 73.47 -19.70 -12.11
CA THR A 10 72.90 -18.98 -10.97
C THR A 10 71.78 -18.01 -11.36
N LEU A 11 71.82 -17.45 -12.57
CA LEU A 11 70.83 -16.51 -13.08
C LEU A 11 69.50 -17.21 -13.43
N GLN A 12 69.53 -18.39 -14.05
CA GLN A 12 68.32 -19.10 -14.47
C GLN A 12 67.43 -19.56 -13.28
N PRO A 13 67.97 -20.09 -12.16
CA PRO A 13 67.19 -20.36 -10.96
C PRO A 13 66.68 -19.10 -10.27
N ALA A 14 67.47 -18.02 -10.25
CA ALA A 14 67.06 -16.73 -9.69
C ALA A 14 65.88 -16.12 -10.48
N GLU A 15 65.95 -16.18 -11.82
CA GLU A 15 64.87 -15.74 -12.71
C GLU A 15 63.61 -16.62 -12.56
N THR A 16 63.77 -17.93 -12.39
CA THR A 16 62.66 -18.86 -12.12
C THR A 16 62.00 -18.59 -10.76
N ALA A 17 62.80 -18.28 -9.73
CA ALA A 17 62.31 -17.90 -8.41
C ALA A 17 61.56 -16.55 -8.47
N ALA A 18 62.12 -15.54 -9.16
CA ALA A 18 61.48 -14.26 -9.37
C ALA A 18 60.13 -14.42 -10.10
N ASN A 19 60.09 -15.21 -11.18
CA ASN A 19 58.85 -15.49 -11.92
C ASN A 19 57.78 -16.19 -11.06
N ARG A 20 58.19 -17.07 -10.12
CA ARG A 20 57.26 -17.70 -9.17
C ARG A 20 56.73 -16.68 -8.16
N ILE A 21 57.59 -15.81 -7.65
CA ILE A 21 57.20 -14.73 -6.72
C ILE A 21 56.22 -13.77 -7.40
N CYS A 22 56.50 -13.34 -8.64
CA CYS A 22 55.61 -12.46 -9.40
C CYS A 22 54.21 -13.08 -9.62
N LYS A 23 54.14 -14.40 -9.91
CA LYS A 23 52.85 -15.09 -10.04
C LYS A 23 52.06 -15.13 -8.73
N VAL A 24 52.73 -15.41 -7.61
CA VAL A 24 52.09 -15.43 -6.30
C VAL A 24 51.61 -14.03 -5.89
N LEU A 25 52.41 -12.99 -6.17
CA LEU A 25 52.03 -11.60 -5.93
C LEU A 25 50.81 -11.18 -6.76
N ALA A 26 50.76 -11.55 -8.04
CA ALA A 26 49.60 -11.26 -8.90
C ALA A 26 48.32 -11.89 -8.34
N VAL A 27 48.37 -13.16 -7.93
CA VAL A 27 47.22 -13.85 -7.30
C VAL A 27 46.82 -13.19 -5.97
N ASN A 28 47.78 -12.68 -5.19
CA ASN A 28 47.47 -11.95 -3.95
C ASN A 28 46.74 -10.66 -4.23
N GLN A 29 47.23 -9.88 -5.20
CA GLN A 29 46.64 -8.61 -5.58
C GLN A 29 45.22 -8.78 -6.11
N GLU A 30 44.96 -9.83 -6.90
CA GLU A 30 43.60 -10.19 -7.32
C GLU A 30 42.70 -10.55 -6.12
N ASN A 31 43.22 -11.30 -5.15
CA ASN A 31 42.44 -11.66 -3.95
C ASN A 31 42.14 -10.42 -3.10
N GLU A 32 43.09 -9.50 -2.95
CA GLU A 32 42.91 -8.21 -2.27
C GLU A 32 41.83 -7.37 -2.97
N HIS A 33 41.87 -7.30 -4.30
CA HIS A 33 40.84 -6.60 -5.06
C HIS A 33 39.45 -7.21 -4.85
N LEU A 34 39.33 -8.55 -4.89
CA LEU A 34 38.07 -9.25 -4.63
C LEU A 34 37.56 -9.03 -3.19
N MET A 35 38.46 -8.96 -2.21
CA MET A 35 38.11 -8.64 -0.82
C MET A 35 37.57 -7.22 -0.69
N GLU A 36 38.23 -6.24 -1.31
CA GLU A 36 37.76 -4.85 -1.31
C GLU A 36 36.41 -4.69 -2.00
N ASP A 37 36.23 -5.34 -3.15
CA ASP A 37 34.98 -5.26 -3.91
C ASP A 37 33.82 -5.89 -3.13
N TYR A 38 34.07 -7.02 -2.45
CA TYR A 38 33.10 -7.61 -1.53
C TYR A 38 32.72 -6.64 -0.41
N GLU A 39 33.70 -6.03 0.26
CA GLU A 39 33.48 -5.10 1.37
C GLU A 39 32.71 -3.83 0.94
N LYS A 40 33.05 -3.27 -0.22
CA LYS A 40 32.36 -2.11 -0.81
C LYS A 40 30.91 -2.46 -1.17
N LEU A 41 30.69 -3.57 -1.86
CA LEU A 41 29.34 -4.03 -2.23
C LEU A 41 28.50 -4.36 -0.99
N ALA A 42 29.06 -5.06 0.00
CA ALA A 42 28.36 -5.40 1.24
C ALA A 42 27.91 -4.14 1.99
N SER A 43 28.80 -3.15 2.11
CA SER A 43 28.51 -1.89 2.80
C SER A 43 27.41 -1.10 2.10
N SER A 44 27.53 -0.93 0.77
CA SER A 44 26.55 -0.25 -0.07
C SER A 44 25.17 -0.93 0.02
N LEU A 45 25.13 -2.25 -0.10
CA LEU A 45 23.89 -3.02 -0.10
C LEU A 45 23.20 -2.96 1.27
N LEU A 46 23.94 -3.15 2.37
CA LEU A 46 23.40 -3.07 3.73
C LEU A 46 22.97 -1.66 4.11
N GLU A 47 23.66 -0.63 3.64
CA GLU A 47 23.22 0.77 3.83
C GLU A 47 21.94 1.06 3.05
N TRP A 48 21.83 0.58 1.81
CA TRP A 48 20.62 0.70 1.02
C TRP A 48 19.44 -0.02 1.69
N ILE A 49 19.61 -1.27 2.12
CA ILE A 49 18.57 -2.03 2.84
C ILE A 49 18.10 -1.25 4.08
N ARG A 50 19.04 -0.75 4.90
CA ARG A 50 18.72 0.02 6.11
C ARG A 50 17.96 1.33 5.84
N ARG A 51 18.15 1.94 4.67
CA ARG A 51 17.42 3.15 4.26
C ARG A 51 16.05 2.84 3.65
N THR A 52 15.93 1.72 2.94
CA THR A 52 14.69 1.33 2.26
C THR A 52 13.66 0.74 3.23
N ILE A 53 14.08 0.00 4.25
CA ILE A 53 13.15 -0.62 5.22
C ILE A 53 12.23 0.42 5.88
N PRO A 54 12.72 1.54 6.45
CA PRO A 54 11.83 2.55 7.06
C PRO A 54 10.81 3.14 6.08
N TRP A 55 11.15 3.30 4.81
CA TRP A 55 10.23 3.77 3.79
C TRP A 55 9.12 2.75 3.48
N LEU A 56 9.43 1.44 3.51
CA LEU A 56 8.45 0.36 3.38
C LEU A 56 7.64 0.11 4.67
N GLU A 57 8.17 0.50 5.82
CA GLU A 57 7.47 0.40 7.11
C GLU A 57 6.57 1.62 7.38
N ASP A 58 6.73 2.71 6.61
CA ASP A 58 5.90 3.90 6.70
C ASP A 58 4.49 3.66 6.11
N ARG A 59 3.61 3.13 6.97
CA ARG A 59 2.23 2.74 6.64
C ARG A 59 1.21 3.81 7.03
N GLN A 60 1.48 5.07 6.69
CA GLN A 60 0.54 6.15 6.97
C GLN A 60 -0.60 6.16 5.94
N PRO A 61 -1.87 6.06 6.37
CA PRO A 61 -3.00 6.14 5.46
C PRO A 61 -3.14 7.58 4.96
N GLU A 62 -3.26 7.70 3.64
CA GLU A 62 -3.40 9.01 2.99
C GLU A 62 -4.88 9.36 2.80
N LYS A 63 -5.19 10.66 2.78
CA LYS A 63 -6.58 11.14 2.79
C LYS A 63 -7.28 11.01 1.44
N THR A 64 -6.53 11.00 0.34
CA THR A 64 -7.08 11.02 -1.02
C THR A 64 -6.73 9.74 -1.77
N MET A 65 -7.68 9.24 -2.56
CA MET A 65 -7.46 8.14 -3.50
C MET A 65 -6.29 8.41 -4.45
N GLN A 66 -6.15 9.66 -4.91
CA GLN A 66 -5.05 10.09 -5.78
C GLN A 66 -3.68 9.94 -5.11
N ASP A 67 -3.56 10.29 -3.84
CA ASP A 67 -2.30 10.20 -3.12
C ASP A 67 -1.93 8.73 -2.82
N MET A 68 -2.93 7.87 -2.58
CA MET A 68 -2.74 6.42 -2.52
C MET A 68 -2.31 5.82 -3.87
N GLN A 69 -2.82 6.33 -4.99
CA GLN A 69 -2.36 5.93 -6.33
C GLN A 69 -0.92 6.38 -6.58
N GLN A 70 -0.52 7.55 -6.09
CA GLN A 70 0.87 8.00 -6.20
C GLN A 70 1.81 7.05 -5.43
N LYS A 71 1.47 6.66 -4.19
CA LYS A 71 2.24 5.65 -3.43
C LYS A 71 2.33 4.30 -4.16
N LEU A 72 1.28 3.89 -4.88
CA LEU A 72 1.31 2.68 -5.71
C LEU A 72 2.29 2.82 -6.88
N GLU A 73 2.32 3.97 -7.55
CA GLU A 73 3.28 4.22 -8.64
C GLU A 73 4.72 4.28 -8.12
N ASP A 74 4.96 4.97 -7.00
CA ASP A 74 6.27 5.00 -6.35
C ASP A 74 6.76 3.58 -6.01
N PHE A 75 5.86 2.71 -5.53
CA PHE A 75 6.16 1.30 -5.28
C PHE A 75 6.41 0.48 -6.56
N ARG A 76 5.71 0.78 -7.66
CA ARG A 76 5.95 0.16 -8.97
C ARG A 76 7.31 0.55 -9.53
N ASP A 77 7.67 1.83 -9.44
CA ASP A 77 8.95 2.36 -9.87
C ASP A 77 10.10 1.77 -9.04
N TYR A 78 9.92 1.67 -7.72
CA TYR A 78 10.83 0.94 -6.85
C TYR A 78 11.08 -0.50 -7.34
N ARG A 79 10.03 -1.27 -7.65
CA ARG A 79 10.14 -2.66 -8.12
C ARG A 79 10.72 -2.80 -9.51
N ARG A 80 10.51 -1.82 -10.39
CA ARG A 80 10.91 -1.87 -11.81
C ARG A 80 12.32 -1.34 -12.06
N VAL A 81 12.73 -0.31 -11.33
CA VAL A 81 13.97 0.43 -11.60
C VAL A 81 14.98 0.27 -10.47
N HIS A 82 14.55 0.44 -9.22
CA HIS A 82 15.48 0.54 -8.08
C HIS A 82 15.86 -0.81 -7.48
N LYS A 83 14.94 -1.76 -7.38
CA LYS A 83 15.20 -3.10 -6.82
C LYS A 83 16.05 -4.01 -7.72
N PRO A 84 15.82 -4.12 -9.04
CA PRO A 84 16.57 -5.04 -9.91
C PRO A 84 18.10 -4.90 -9.85
N PRO A 85 18.72 -3.71 -9.89
CA PRO A 85 20.16 -3.59 -9.77
C PRO A 85 20.68 -4.08 -8.41
N LYS A 86 19.89 -3.94 -7.33
CA LYS A 86 20.26 -4.42 -5.99
C LYS A 86 20.22 -5.94 -5.85
N VAL A 87 19.31 -6.59 -6.58
CA VAL A 87 19.31 -8.05 -6.71
C VAL A 87 20.59 -8.52 -7.41
N GLN A 88 21.00 -7.81 -8.47
CA GLN A 88 22.24 -8.11 -9.19
C GLN A 88 23.48 -7.89 -8.30
N GLU A 89 23.53 -6.79 -7.53
CA GLU A 89 24.60 -6.52 -6.56
C GLU A 89 24.70 -7.63 -5.50
N LYS A 90 23.56 -8.11 -4.97
CA LYS A 90 23.53 -9.25 -4.04
C LYS A 90 24.10 -10.52 -4.68
N CYS A 91 23.68 -10.84 -5.89
CA CYS A 91 24.18 -12.01 -6.62
C CYS A 91 25.70 -11.89 -6.89
N GLN A 92 26.16 -10.72 -7.32
CA GLN A 92 27.58 -10.45 -7.56
C GLN A 92 28.41 -10.61 -6.29
N LEU A 93 27.88 -10.17 -5.14
CA LEU A 93 28.54 -10.32 -3.85
C LEU A 93 28.72 -11.80 -3.47
N GLU A 94 27.69 -12.64 -3.67
CA GLU A 94 27.77 -14.08 -3.43
C GLU A 94 28.79 -14.74 -4.38
N ILE A 95 28.84 -14.33 -5.65
CA ILE A 95 29.83 -14.80 -6.64
C ILE A 95 31.25 -14.43 -6.20
N ASN A 96 31.47 -13.18 -5.79
CA ASN A 96 32.78 -12.69 -5.34
C ASN A 96 33.25 -13.51 -4.13
N PHE A 97 32.36 -13.73 -3.15
CA PHE A 97 32.66 -14.52 -1.96
C PHE A 97 33.01 -15.98 -2.30
N ASN A 98 32.20 -16.66 -3.10
CA ASN A 98 32.41 -18.07 -3.47
C ASN A 98 33.68 -18.26 -4.30
N THR A 99 33.97 -17.31 -5.19
CA THR A 99 35.19 -17.30 -6.00
C THR A 99 36.41 -17.12 -5.10
N LEU A 100 36.39 -16.15 -4.19
CA LEU A 100 37.48 -15.88 -3.27
C LEU A 100 37.74 -17.06 -2.31
N GLN A 101 36.69 -17.66 -1.76
CA GLN A 101 36.79 -18.86 -0.93
C GLN A 101 37.46 -20.02 -1.68
N THR A 102 37.06 -20.25 -2.93
CA THR A 102 37.64 -21.31 -3.77
C THR A 102 39.10 -21.03 -4.11
N LYS A 103 39.44 -19.78 -4.49
CA LYS A 103 40.82 -19.36 -4.75
C LYS A 103 41.72 -19.56 -3.53
N LEU A 104 41.27 -19.14 -2.34
CA LEU A 104 42.03 -19.27 -1.09
C LEU A 104 42.24 -20.74 -0.70
N ARG A 105 41.19 -21.57 -0.81
CA ARG A 105 41.27 -23.02 -0.56
C ARG A 105 42.29 -23.72 -1.47
N LEU A 106 42.25 -23.46 -2.77
CA LEU A 106 43.19 -24.06 -3.73
C LEU A 106 44.65 -23.64 -3.48
N SER A 107 44.86 -22.46 -2.91
CA SER A 107 46.18 -21.95 -2.54
C SER A 107 46.64 -22.34 -1.13
N ASN A 108 45.90 -23.20 -0.42
CA ASN A 108 46.13 -23.58 0.99
C ASN A 108 46.25 -22.37 1.94
N ARG A 109 45.43 -21.35 1.73
CA ARG A 109 45.38 -20.14 2.55
C ARG A 109 44.17 -20.13 3.47
N PRO A 110 44.22 -19.36 4.58
CA PRO A 110 43.06 -19.16 5.44
C PRO A 110 41.86 -18.66 4.64
N ALA A 111 40.66 -19.12 5.02
CA ALA A 111 39.42 -18.65 4.43
C ALA A 111 39.24 -17.14 4.66
N PHE A 112 38.70 -16.45 3.67
CA PHE A 112 38.33 -15.06 3.82
C PHE A 112 37.18 -14.94 4.82
N MET A 113 37.31 -14.04 5.79
CA MET A 113 36.25 -13.72 6.72
C MET A 113 35.98 -12.22 6.63
N PRO A 114 34.79 -11.80 6.15
CA PRO A 114 34.41 -10.40 6.11
C PRO A 114 34.40 -9.74 7.49
N SER A 115 34.39 -8.42 7.51
CA SER A 115 34.21 -7.64 8.73
C SER A 115 32.90 -8.00 9.45
N GLU A 116 32.87 -7.88 10.78
CA GLU A 116 31.68 -8.15 11.61
C GLU A 116 30.46 -7.34 11.12
N GLY A 117 29.31 -7.99 10.95
CA GLY A 117 28.08 -7.38 10.42
C GLY A 117 28.00 -7.30 8.89
N LYS A 118 29.01 -7.80 8.16
CA LYS A 118 29.03 -7.89 6.69
C LYS A 118 29.17 -9.33 6.20
N MET A 119 28.85 -10.31 7.04
CA MET A 119 28.86 -11.70 6.62
C MET A 119 27.76 -11.95 5.59
N VAL A 120 27.94 -12.95 4.73
CA VAL A 120 26.91 -13.36 3.76
C VAL A 120 25.59 -13.72 4.46
N SER A 121 25.66 -14.25 5.69
CA SER A 121 24.47 -14.48 6.53
C SER A 121 23.76 -13.18 6.90
N ASP A 122 24.50 -12.13 7.27
CA ASP A 122 23.93 -10.84 7.68
C ASP A 122 23.26 -10.14 6.50
N ILE A 123 23.87 -10.24 5.32
CA ILE A 123 23.30 -9.72 4.07
C ILE A 123 22.02 -10.48 3.72
N ASN A 124 22.01 -11.79 3.87
CA ASN A 124 20.81 -12.60 3.65
C ASN A 124 19.70 -12.27 4.64
N ASN A 125 20.02 -12.08 5.92
CA ASN A 125 19.05 -11.67 6.94
C ASN A 125 18.47 -10.29 6.64
N GLY A 126 19.32 -9.31 6.31
CA GLY A 126 18.88 -7.96 5.92
C GLY A 126 18.01 -7.99 4.67
N TRP A 127 18.36 -8.82 3.69
CA TRP A 127 17.55 -9.01 2.48
C TRP A 127 16.20 -9.66 2.78
N GLN A 128 16.15 -10.67 3.65
CA GLN A 128 14.88 -11.28 4.09
C GLN A 128 14.00 -10.27 4.84
N HIS A 129 14.57 -9.42 5.68
CA HIS A 129 13.82 -8.35 6.35
C HIS A 129 13.24 -7.36 5.33
N LEU A 130 14.01 -6.99 4.31
CA LEU A 130 13.52 -6.16 3.21
C LEU A 130 12.33 -6.81 2.49
N GLU A 131 12.44 -8.10 2.13
CA GLU A 131 11.34 -8.83 1.46
C GLU A 131 10.08 -8.94 2.33
N GLN A 132 10.24 -9.10 3.65
CA GLN A 132 9.11 -9.08 4.58
C GLN A 132 8.46 -7.70 4.66
N ALA A 133 9.26 -6.64 4.75
CA ALA A 133 8.76 -5.26 4.75
C ALA A 133 8.02 -4.95 3.43
N GLU A 134 8.56 -5.36 2.29
CA GLU A 134 7.91 -5.20 0.98
C GLU A 134 6.57 -5.92 0.92
N LYS A 135 6.51 -7.18 1.36
CA LYS A 135 5.26 -7.95 1.38
C LYS A 135 4.23 -7.29 2.29
N GLY A 136 4.64 -6.85 3.48
CA GLY A 136 3.75 -6.16 4.42
C GLY A 136 3.26 -4.81 3.88
N TYR A 137 4.11 -4.09 3.15
CA TYR A 137 3.73 -2.83 2.50
C TYR A 137 2.75 -3.05 1.34
N GLU A 138 2.99 -4.04 0.48
CA GLU A 138 2.09 -4.42 -0.62
C GLU A 138 0.71 -4.84 -0.10
N GLU A 139 0.68 -5.69 0.94
CA GLU A 139 -0.57 -6.09 1.59
C GLU A 139 -1.33 -4.91 2.19
N TRP A 140 -0.62 -4.02 2.90
CA TRP A 140 -1.20 -2.80 3.47
C TRP A 140 -1.78 -1.89 2.38
N LEU A 141 -1.00 -1.62 1.32
CA LEU A 141 -1.40 -0.73 0.23
C LEU A 141 -2.62 -1.27 -0.52
N LEU A 142 -2.67 -2.58 -0.80
CA LEU A 142 -3.83 -3.22 -1.43
C LEU A 142 -5.07 -3.22 -0.53
N ASN A 143 -4.90 -3.37 0.79
CA ASN A 143 -6.00 -3.26 1.74
C ASN A 143 -6.56 -1.83 1.77
N GLU A 144 -5.68 -0.83 1.77
CA GLU A 144 -6.07 0.57 1.83
C GLU A 144 -6.76 1.04 0.55
N ILE A 145 -6.27 0.64 -0.63
CA ILE A 145 -6.95 0.90 -1.91
C ILE A 145 -8.35 0.28 -1.92
N ARG A 146 -8.48 -0.98 -1.51
CA ARG A 146 -9.80 -1.65 -1.45
C ARG A 146 -10.76 -0.97 -0.48
N ARG A 147 -10.24 -0.49 0.66
CA ARG A 147 -11.03 0.27 1.64
C ARG A 147 -11.55 1.57 1.04
N LEU A 148 -10.70 2.33 0.35
CA LEU A 148 -11.10 3.57 -0.33
C LEU A 148 -12.10 3.32 -1.46
N GLU A 149 -11.90 2.29 -2.28
CA GLU A 149 -12.85 1.91 -3.33
C GLU A 149 -14.23 1.54 -2.76
N ARG A 150 -14.25 0.81 -1.63
CA ARG A 150 -15.50 0.48 -0.93
C ARG A 150 -16.19 1.74 -0.41
N LEU A 151 -15.44 2.65 0.22
CA LEU A 151 -15.96 3.92 0.70
C LEU A 151 -16.56 4.76 -0.43
N ASP A 152 -15.87 4.89 -1.55
CA ASP A 152 -16.37 5.62 -2.73
C ASP A 152 -17.65 4.99 -3.27
N HIS A 153 -17.70 3.66 -3.36
CA HIS A 153 -18.89 2.94 -3.79
C HIS A 153 -20.07 3.14 -2.83
N LEU A 154 -19.85 3.05 -1.52
CA LEU A 154 -20.89 3.29 -0.51
C LEU A 154 -21.36 4.74 -0.53
N ALA A 155 -20.45 5.70 -0.68
CA ALA A 155 -20.77 7.12 -0.74
C ALA A 155 -21.60 7.44 -1.98
N GLU A 156 -21.26 6.88 -3.14
CA GLU A 156 -22.04 7.04 -4.36
C GLU A 156 -23.43 6.39 -4.23
N LYS A 157 -23.51 5.18 -3.68
CA LYS A 157 -24.79 4.49 -3.42
C LYS A 157 -25.67 5.28 -2.46
N PHE A 158 -25.09 5.90 -1.43
CA PHE A 158 -25.78 6.79 -0.52
C PHE A 158 -26.31 8.02 -1.25
N ARG A 159 -25.47 8.72 -2.02
CA ARG A 159 -25.86 9.91 -2.79
C ARG A 159 -27.01 9.61 -3.74
N GLN A 160 -26.94 8.52 -4.50
CA GLN A 160 -28.00 8.13 -5.44
C GLN A 160 -29.32 7.84 -4.72
N LYS A 161 -29.29 7.02 -3.66
CA LYS A 161 -30.50 6.68 -2.90
C LYS A 161 -31.09 7.90 -2.19
N ALA A 162 -30.26 8.75 -1.61
CA ALA A 162 -30.67 9.99 -0.97
C ALA A 162 -31.30 10.95 -1.98
N ALA A 163 -30.70 11.13 -3.17
CA ALA A 163 -31.26 11.99 -4.21
C ALA A 163 -32.62 11.50 -4.73
N ILE A 164 -32.78 10.19 -4.95
CA ILE A 164 -34.08 9.60 -5.33
C ILE A 164 -35.12 9.82 -4.23
N HIS A 165 -34.73 9.65 -2.97
CA HIS A 165 -35.63 9.87 -1.84
C HIS A 165 -35.99 11.36 -1.68
N GLU A 166 -35.02 12.27 -1.82
CA GLU A 166 -35.26 13.71 -1.77
C GLU A 166 -36.22 14.16 -2.86
N SER A 167 -36.03 13.71 -4.10
CA SER A 167 -36.95 13.98 -5.22
C SER A 167 -38.36 13.45 -4.94
N TRP A 168 -38.49 12.27 -4.32
CA TRP A 168 -39.81 11.77 -3.91
C TRP A 168 -40.44 12.62 -2.81
N THR A 169 -39.68 13.10 -1.82
CA THR A 169 -40.20 13.97 -0.76
C THR A 169 -40.54 15.39 -1.23
N GLU A 170 -40.02 15.81 -2.38
CA GLU A 170 -40.24 17.14 -2.93
C GLU A 170 -41.73 17.37 -3.24
N GLY A 171 -42.27 18.51 -2.79
CA GLY A 171 -43.68 18.86 -2.98
C GLY A 171 -44.69 18.11 -2.10
N LYS A 172 -44.38 16.90 -1.60
CA LYS A 172 -45.28 16.11 -0.72
C LYS A 172 -45.62 16.85 0.58
N GLU A 173 -44.66 17.55 1.18
CA GLU A 173 -44.91 18.33 2.39
C GLU A 173 -45.86 19.51 2.14
N THR A 174 -45.77 20.14 0.97
CA THR A 174 -46.65 21.25 0.57
C THR A 174 -48.06 20.73 0.28
N LEU A 175 -48.18 19.57 -0.38
CA LEU A 175 -49.47 18.91 -0.63
C LEU A 175 -50.19 18.60 0.69
N LEU A 176 -49.49 18.05 1.70
CA LEU A 176 -50.05 17.76 3.03
C LEU A 176 -50.36 19.02 3.87
N LYS A 177 -49.90 20.21 3.46
CA LYS A 177 -50.25 21.50 4.09
C LYS A 177 -51.54 22.09 3.53
N GLN A 178 -51.95 21.69 2.34
CA GLN A 178 -53.13 22.25 1.68
C GLN A 178 -54.39 21.84 2.45
N LYS A 179 -55.29 22.79 2.66
CA LYS A 179 -56.53 22.60 3.43
C LYS A 179 -57.75 22.45 2.51
N ASP A 180 -57.59 21.72 1.43
CA ASP A 180 -58.59 21.60 0.36
C ASP A 180 -59.91 20.97 0.85
N PHE A 181 -59.89 20.32 2.01
CA PHE A 181 -61.06 19.75 2.69
C PHE A 181 -61.99 20.79 3.31
N GLU A 182 -61.51 22.00 3.64
CA GLU A 182 -62.33 23.04 4.33
C GLU A 182 -63.43 23.60 3.41
N THR A 183 -63.25 23.53 2.09
CA THR A 183 -64.20 24.05 1.08
C THR A 183 -64.79 22.96 0.16
N ALA A 184 -64.52 21.69 0.45
CA ALA A 184 -64.85 20.56 -0.41
C ALA A 184 -66.28 20.02 -0.19
N THR A 185 -66.90 19.48 -1.24
CA THR A 185 -68.18 18.77 -1.10
C THR A 185 -67.98 17.38 -0.48
N LEU A 186 -69.06 16.74 0.01
CA LEU A 186 -68.99 15.38 0.56
C LEU A 186 -68.39 14.36 -0.43
N ALA A 187 -68.64 14.52 -1.73
CA ALA A 187 -68.08 13.67 -2.77
C ALA A 187 -66.56 13.89 -2.91
N ASP A 188 -66.12 15.15 -2.87
CA ASP A 188 -64.71 15.54 -2.95
C ASP A 188 -63.92 15.09 -1.71
N ILE A 189 -64.52 15.19 -0.51
CA ILE A 189 -63.93 14.70 0.74
C ILE A 189 -63.70 13.18 0.66
N LYS A 190 -64.66 12.40 0.16
CA LYS A 190 -64.49 10.95 -0.03
C LYS A 190 -63.39 10.62 -1.04
N ALA A 191 -63.23 11.43 -2.09
CA ALA A 191 -62.14 11.28 -3.05
C ALA A 191 -60.77 11.64 -2.44
N LEU A 192 -60.71 12.69 -1.60
CA LEU A 192 -59.52 13.08 -0.85
C LEU A 192 -59.07 11.99 0.13
N ILE A 193 -60.01 11.36 0.85
CA ILE A 193 -59.70 10.23 1.75
C ILE A 193 -59.04 9.08 0.98
N ARG A 194 -59.59 8.67 -0.18
CA ARG A 194 -58.98 7.60 -1.00
C ARG A 194 -57.58 7.96 -1.51
N LYS A 195 -57.37 9.23 -1.87
CA LYS A 195 -56.03 9.73 -2.24
C LYS A 195 -55.06 9.69 -1.06
N HIS A 196 -55.54 10.01 0.15
CA HIS A 196 -54.75 9.94 1.38
C HIS A 196 -54.38 8.50 1.74
N GLU A 197 -55.31 7.55 1.63
CA GLU A 197 -55.02 6.12 1.82
C GLU A 197 -53.97 5.60 0.82
N ALA A 198 -54.06 6.02 -0.45
CA ALA A 198 -53.03 5.70 -1.45
C ALA A 198 -51.67 6.32 -1.10
N PHE A 199 -51.66 7.55 -0.55
CA PHE A 199 -50.45 8.21 -0.09
C PHE A 199 -49.83 7.51 1.13
N GLU A 200 -50.62 7.08 2.12
CA GLU A 200 -50.13 6.33 3.27
C GLU A 200 -49.54 4.98 2.86
N SER A 201 -50.15 4.31 1.89
CA SER A 201 -49.60 3.07 1.31
C SER A 201 -48.26 3.32 0.59
N ASP A 202 -48.14 4.41 -0.18
CA ASP A 202 -46.89 4.80 -0.84
C ASP A 202 -45.81 5.17 0.18
N LEU A 203 -46.17 5.94 1.22
CA LEU A 203 -45.29 6.31 2.33
C LEU A 203 -44.73 5.07 3.04
N ALA A 204 -45.59 4.09 3.35
CA ALA A 204 -45.16 2.83 3.97
C ALA A 204 -44.18 2.05 3.09
N ALA A 205 -44.38 2.02 1.77
CA ALA A 205 -43.46 1.37 0.83
C ALA A 205 -42.09 2.08 0.74
N HIS A 206 -42.04 3.38 1.05
CA HIS A 206 -40.82 4.17 1.06
C HIS A 206 -40.02 4.08 2.36
N GLN A 207 -40.61 3.59 3.46
CA GLN A 207 -39.95 3.44 4.75
C GLN A 207 -38.70 2.53 4.68
N ASP A 208 -38.81 1.39 3.99
CA ASP A 208 -37.68 0.47 3.76
C ASP A 208 -36.49 1.16 3.04
N ARG A 209 -36.78 2.12 2.14
CA ARG A 209 -35.72 2.88 1.46
C ARG A 209 -34.99 3.83 2.41
N VAL A 210 -35.70 4.44 3.37
CA VAL A 210 -35.11 5.31 4.40
C VAL A 210 -34.19 4.49 5.31
N GLU A 211 -34.64 3.31 5.74
CA GLU A 211 -33.85 2.41 6.57
C GLU A 211 -32.57 1.95 5.86
N GLN A 212 -32.65 1.61 4.57
CA GLN A 212 -31.46 1.30 3.76
C GLN A 212 -30.48 2.49 3.65
N ILE A 213 -30.98 3.71 3.48
CA ILE A 213 -30.14 4.92 3.43
C ILE A 213 -29.45 5.15 4.77
N ALA A 214 -30.17 4.99 5.89
CA ALA A 214 -29.62 5.12 7.23
C ALA A 214 -28.56 4.05 7.52
N ALA A 215 -28.79 2.80 7.11
CA ALA A 215 -27.82 1.71 7.25
C ALA A 215 -26.51 2.01 6.49
N ILE A 216 -26.60 2.48 5.24
CA ILE A 216 -25.42 2.86 4.43
C ILE A 216 -24.67 4.04 5.10
N ALA A 217 -25.39 5.03 5.63
CA ALA A 217 -24.77 6.14 6.33
C ALA A 217 -24.03 5.71 7.61
N GLN A 218 -24.57 4.72 8.34
CA GLN A 218 -23.90 4.15 9.51
C GLN A 218 -22.64 3.36 9.11
N GLU A 219 -22.71 2.60 8.02
CA GLU A 219 -21.56 1.86 7.48
C GLU A 219 -20.43 2.82 7.07
N LEU A 220 -20.77 3.91 6.35
CA LEU A 220 -19.84 4.98 5.99
C LEU A 220 -19.17 5.61 7.23
N LYS A 221 -19.96 6.00 8.24
CA LYS A 221 -19.43 6.56 9.51
C LYS A 221 -18.54 5.57 10.28
N GLY A 222 -18.80 4.27 10.15
CA GLY A 222 -17.99 3.22 10.78
C GLY A 222 -16.61 3.12 10.15
N GLU A 223 -16.52 3.20 8.82
CA GLU A 223 -15.27 3.11 8.08
C GLU A 223 -14.47 4.42 8.06
N GLU A 224 -15.14 5.57 8.19
CA GLU A 224 -14.51 6.90 8.23
C GLU A 224 -13.76 7.16 9.56
N LYS A 225 -14.14 6.51 10.66
CA LYS A 225 -13.44 6.58 11.95
C LYS A 225 -11.98 6.10 11.92
N PHE A 226 -11.55 5.41 10.85
CA PHE A 226 -10.16 5.00 10.65
C PHE A 226 -9.27 6.08 10.00
N VAL A 227 -9.85 7.17 9.49
CA VAL A 227 -9.10 8.32 8.97
C VAL A 227 -9.50 9.54 9.80
N TYR A 228 -8.63 9.97 10.71
CA TYR A 228 -8.82 11.21 11.48
C TYR A 228 -9.11 12.38 10.52
N SER A 229 -10.36 12.84 10.45
CA SER A 229 -10.78 14.08 9.78
C SER A 229 -11.49 15.00 10.78
N PRO A 230 -11.21 16.32 10.75
CA PRO A 230 -11.89 17.32 11.58
C PRO A 230 -13.23 17.79 10.99
N ASP A 231 -13.68 17.22 9.86
CA ASP A 231 -14.96 17.59 9.28
C ASP A 231 -16.14 17.04 10.11
N PRO A 232 -17.20 17.86 10.29
CA PRO A 232 -18.32 17.47 11.10
C PRO A 232 -18.96 16.20 10.51
N PRO A 233 -19.34 15.23 11.36
CA PRO A 233 -19.94 13.99 10.89
C PRO A 233 -21.12 14.28 9.97
N PRO A 234 -21.41 13.41 8.99
CA PRO A 234 -22.60 13.54 8.16
C PRO A 234 -23.79 13.77 9.10
N GLN A 235 -24.38 14.98 9.05
CA GLN A 235 -25.55 15.32 9.84
C GLN A 235 -26.60 14.22 9.62
N GLU A 236 -27.42 13.93 10.64
CA GLU A 236 -28.51 12.95 10.52
C GLU A 236 -29.16 13.04 9.12
N PRO A 237 -29.40 11.91 8.44
CA PRO A 237 -29.88 11.95 7.07
C PRO A 237 -31.13 12.83 7.04
N ARG A 238 -31.06 13.99 6.37
CA ARG A 238 -32.22 14.91 6.24
C ARG A 238 -33.47 14.16 5.76
N CYS A 239 -33.25 13.09 4.99
CA CYS A 239 -34.27 12.11 4.59
C CYS A 239 -35.05 11.50 5.76
N SER A 240 -34.40 11.09 6.87
CA SER A 240 -35.09 10.53 8.04
C SER A 240 -35.99 11.59 8.68
N SER A 241 -35.44 12.78 8.96
CA SER A 241 -36.21 13.87 9.56
C SER A 241 -37.42 14.29 8.70
N ARG A 242 -37.27 14.31 7.36
CA ARG A 242 -38.38 14.60 6.43
C ARG A 242 -39.43 13.48 6.43
N SER A 243 -39.02 12.22 6.44
CA SER A 243 -39.96 11.09 6.50
C SER A 243 -40.71 11.03 7.83
N ASP A 244 -40.07 11.38 8.94
CA ASP A 244 -40.72 11.51 10.24
C ASP A 244 -41.76 12.64 10.25
N ILE A 245 -41.44 13.77 9.62
CA ILE A 245 -42.37 14.90 9.42
C ILE A 245 -43.57 14.49 8.56
N LEU A 246 -43.34 13.75 7.46
CA LEU A 246 -44.42 13.28 6.58
C LEU A 246 -45.32 12.27 7.29
N THR A 247 -44.76 11.33 8.05
CA THR A 247 -45.50 10.33 8.84
C THR A 247 -46.32 10.98 9.96
N SER A 248 -45.73 11.92 10.70
CA SER A 248 -46.42 12.64 11.77
C SER A 248 -47.59 13.47 11.23
N ARG A 249 -47.42 14.09 10.05
CA ARG A 249 -48.48 14.87 9.40
C ARG A 249 -49.55 13.99 8.78
N ALA A 250 -49.21 12.89 8.14
CA ALA A 250 -50.21 11.95 7.64
C ALA A 250 -51.09 11.43 8.78
N GLY A 251 -50.51 11.21 9.97
CA GLY A 251 -51.25 10.85 11.18
C GLY A 251 -52.17 11.94 11.73
N LEU A 252 -51.81 13.23 11.59
CA LEU A 252 -52.65 14.37 12.02
C LEU A 252 -53.92 14.55 11.18
N TRP A 253 -53.96 14.04 9.95
CA TRP A 253 -55.16 14.04 9.09
C TRP A 253 -56.13 12.90 9.40
N ARG A 254 -55.83 12.07 10.40
CA ARG A 254 -56.63 10.90 10.82
C ARG A 254 -57.66 11.22 11.93
N ILE A 255 -57.81 12.50 12.29
CA ILE A 255 -58.79 13.04 13.27
C ILE A 255 -59.82 13.89 12.52
#